data_AF-A0A962MK38-F1
#
_entry.id   AF-A0A962MK38-F1
#
_cell.length_a   1.000
_cell.length_b   1.000
_cell.length_c   1.000
_cell.angle_alpha   90.00
_cell.angle_beta   90.00
_cell.angle_gamma   90.00
#
_symmetry.space_group_name_H-M   'P 1'
#
loop_
_entity.id
_entity.type
_entity.pdbx_description
1 polymer ?
#
loop_
_entity_poly.entity_id
_entity_poly.type
_entity_poly.pdbx_seq_one_letter_code
_entity_poly.pdbx_strand_id
1 'polypeptide(L)'
;AALQGRSSGTREVQQHFDVAGRAQTALAAGTCLQPHSAHHIIDGVQGELQPPAVRAPAAAVPFHMLSGHRLAVDVSPGELITYDKIVPPQQPSRLWTLRQELEERFLIAEC
;
A
#
# COMPACT_ATOMS: atom_id res chain seq x y z
N ALA A 1 10.11 11.11 -24.05
CA ALA A 1 8.88 11.93 -24.01
C ALA A 1 9.04 13.26 -24.74
N ALA A 2 10.03 14.10 -24.38
CA ALA A 2 10.17 15.43 -24.98
C ALA A 2 10.64 15.42 -26.45
N LEU A 3 11.93 15.16 -26.72
CA LEU A 3 12.47 15.26 -28.09
C LEU A 3 11.87 14.25 -29.07
N GLN A 4 11.58 13.03 -28.60
CA GLN A 4 11.10 11.93 -29.45
C GLN A 4 9.57 11.76 -29.41
N GLY A 5 8.83 12.54 -28.62
CA GLY A 5 7.37 12.38 -28.48
C GLY A 5 6.92 11.02 -27.93
N ARG A 6 7.84 10.17 -27.46
CA ARG A 6 7.59 8.76 -27.12
C ARG A 6 7.72 8.51 -25.63
N SER A 7 6.77 7.79 -25.05
CA SER A 7 6.85 7.27 -23.68
C SER A 7 7.93 6.18 -23.59
N SER A 8 8.67 6.14 -22.48
CA SER A 8 9.54 5.01 -22.13
C SER A 8 8.80 3.90 -21.38
N GLY A 9 7.55 4.14 -20.98
CA GLY A 9 6.69 3.13 -20.37
C GLY A 9 5.98 2.25 -21.40
N THR A 10 5.32 1.21 -20.89
CA THR A 10 4.45 0.34 -21.68
C THR A 10 3.23 1.10 -22.23
N ARG A 11 2.68 0.62 -23.34
CA ARG A 11 1.38 1.07 -23.85
C ARG A 11 0.21 0.33 -23.17
N GLU A 12 0.49 -0.86 -22.66
CA GLU A 12 -0.47 -1.74 -21.99
C GLU A 12 -0.06 -1.86 -20.53
N VAL A 13 -0.82 -1.20 -19.66
CA VAL A 13 -0.55 -1.17 -18.21
C VAL A 13 -1.35 -2.30 -17.56
N GLN A 14 -0.65 -3.16 -16.81
CA GLN A 14 -1.27 -4.16 -15.94
C GLN A 14 -0.53 -4.19 -14.60
N GLN A 15 -1.27 -4.31 -13.51
CA GLN A 15 -0.69 -4.46 -12.19
C GLN A 15 -0.36 -5.94 -11.93
N HIS A 16 0.90 -6.24 -11.64
CA HIS A 16 1.35 -7.59 -11.27
C HIS A 16 1.81 -7.73 -9.82
N PHE A 17 2.09 -6.61 -9.15
CA PHE A 17 2.54 -6.60 -7.77
C PHE A 17 2.08 -5.33 -7.05
N ASP A 18 1.94 -5.41 -5.74
CA ASP A 18 1.94 -4.29 -4.81
C ASP A 18 3.22 -4.35 -3.97
N VAL A 19 3.76 -3.20 -3.58
CA VAL A 19 4.73 -3.15 -2.47
C VAL A 19 3.91 -3.02 -1.19
N ALA A 20 3.92 -4.03 -0.33
CA ALA A 20 3.19 -4.05 0.94
C ALA A 20 4.13 -3.88 2.14
N GLY A 21 3.62 -3.39 3.26
CA GLY A 21 4.41 -3.29 4.50
C GLY A 21 4.40 -4.58 5.31
N ARG A 22 5.60 -5.10 5.62
CA ARG A 22 5.82 -6.17 6.60
C ARG A 22 6.51 -5.60 7.83
N ALA A 23 5.97 -5.91 9.01
CA ALA A 23 6.60 -5.54 10.27
C ALA A 23 7.92 -6.31 10.47
N GLN A 24 9.00 -5.60 10.77
CA GLN A 24 10.31 -6.17 11.11
C GLN A 24 10.47 -6.36 12.62
N THR A 25 9.69 -5.61 13.39
CA THR A 25 9.63 -5.65 14.86
C THR A 25 8.17 -5.74 15.30
N ALA A 26 7.93 -6.00 16.57
CA ALA A 26 6.59 -5.88 17.13
C ALA A 26 6.17 -4.40 17.09
N LEU A 27 4.94 -4.12 16.65
CA LEU A 27 4.37 -2.78 16.61
C LEU A 27 3.08 -2.77 17.42
N ALA A 28 2.99 -1.90 18.41
CA ALA A 28 1.81 -1.80 19.26
C ALA A 28 0.64 -1.10 18.55
N ALA A 29 -0.59 -1.45 18.94
CA ALA A 29 -1.79 -0.72 18.59
C ALA A 29 -1.64 0.78 18.91
N GLY A 30 -2.18 1.63 18.06
CA GLY A 30 -2.07 3.09 18.17
C GLY A 30 -0.77 3.69 17.62
N THR A 31 0.25 2.87 17.31
CA THR A 31 1.47 3.31 16.62
C THR A 31 1.12 4.06 15.35
N CYS A 32 1.70 5.25 15.18
CA CYS A 32 1.56 6.04 13.95
C CYS A 32 2.64 5.59 12.95
N LEU A 33 2.22 5.15 11.77
CA LEU A 33 3.09 4.74 10.68
C LEU A 33 3.59 5.97 9.92
N GLN A 34 4.42 6.77 10.59
CA GLN A 34 4.92 8.03 10.06
C GLN A 34 6.12 7.77 9.12
N PRO A 35 6.03 8.10 7.83
CA PRO A 35 7.20 8.03 6.97
C PRO A 35 8.17 9.16 7.32
N HIS A 36 9.45 8.85 7.29
CA HIS A 36 10.53 9.83 7.36
C HIS A 36 11.51 9.63 6.20
N SER A 37 12.35 10.65 5.97
CA SER A 37 13.27 10.77 4.82
C SER A 37 12.58 10.90 3.45
N ALA A 38 13.39 11.24 2.43
CA ALA A 38 12.95 11.28 1.03
C ALA A 38 12.58 9.90 0.46
N HIS A 39 12.93 8.81 1.15
CA HIS A 39 12.62 7.44 0.75
C HIS A 39 11.36 6.88 1.43
N HIS A 40 10.61 7.71 2.15
CA HIS A 40 9.38 7.32 2.84
C HIS A 40 9.53 6.08 3.73
N ILE A 41 10.62 6.01 4.51
CA ILE A 41 10.91 4.91 5.42
C ILE A 41 9.95 4.98 6.61
N ILE A 42 9.37 3.85 7.00
CA ILE A 42 8.54 3.73 8.21
C ILE A 42 9.30 2.83 9.19
N ASP A 43 9.57 3.31 10.40
CA ASP A 43 10.34 2.57 11.39
C ASP A 43 9.68 1.23 11.72
N GLY A 44 10.48 0.16 11.72
CA GLY A 44 10.00 -1.19 11.98
C GLY A 44 9.15 -1.81 10.87
N VAL A 45 9.04 -1.18 9.69
CA VAL A 45 8.29 -1.73 8.54
C VAL A 45 9.16 -1.74 7.28
N GLN A 46 9.20 -2.89 6.62
CA GLN A 46 9.88 -3.06 5.33
C GLN A 46 8.86 -3.24 4.20
N GLY A 47 9.11 -2.60 3.06
CA GLY A 47 8.35 -2.86 1.83
C GLY A 47 8.75 -4.19 1.20
N GLU A 48 7.77 -5.01 0.82
CA GLU A 48 7.97 -6.27 0.11
C GLU A 48 7.00 -6.38 -1.07
N LEU A 49 7.45 -6.97 -2.18
CA LEU A 49 6.57 -7.28 -3.31
C LEU A 49 5.58 -8.37 -2.93
N GLN A 50 4.31 -8.12 -3.14
CA GLN A 50 3.21 -9.07 -2.96
C GLN A 50 2.38 -9.14 -4.25
N PRO A 51 1.72 -10.27 -4.53
CA PRO A 51 0.67 -10.30 -5.54
C PRO A 51 -0.36 -9.20 -5.26
N PRO A 52 -0.92 -8.56 -6.29
CA PRO A 52 -1.90 -7.51 -6.12
C PRO A 52 -3.18 -8.12 -5.55
N ALA A 53 -3.83 -7.39 -4.67
CA ALA A 53 -5.09 -7.82 -4.06
C ALA A 53 -6.13 -6.71 -4.21
N VAL A 54 -7.37 -7.13 -4.43
CA VAL A 54 -8.54 -6.26 -4.26
C VAL A 54 -8.66 -5.92 -2.79
N ARG A 55 -9.03 -4.69 -2.47
CA ARG A 55 -9.19 -4.25 -1.09
C ARG A 55 -10.21 -5.12 -0.36
N ALA A 56 -9.71 -5.80 0.67
CA ALA A 56 -10.48 -6.60 1.61
C ALA A 56 -9.83 -6.49 3.00
N PRO A 57 -10.54 -6.81 4.11
CA PRO A 57 -9.99 -6.70 5.46
C PRO A 57 -8.60 -7.35 5.62
N ALA A 58 -8.43 -8.58 5.14
CA ALA A 58 -7.18 -9.34 5.21
C ALA A 58 -6.20 -9.05 4.06
N ALA A 59 -6.53 -8.16 3.11
CA ALA A 59 -5.61 -7.78 2.04
C ALA A 59 -4.53 -6.84 2.58
N ALA A 60 -3.30 -7.01 2.12
CA ALA A 60 -2.19 -6.16 2.51
C ALA A 60 -2.40 -4.72 1.98
N VAL A 61 -2.14 -3.72 2.81
CA VAL A 61 -2.22 -2.32 2.40
C VAL A 61 -0.94 -2.00 1.62
N PRO A 62 -1.04 -1.38 0.42
CA PRO A 62 0.13 -0.88 -0.28
C PRO A 62 0.95 0.06 0.62
N PHE A 63 2.26 -0.12 0.67
CA PHE A 63 3.18 0.50 1.63
C PHE A 63 3.05 2.02 1.66
N HIS A 64 2.94 2.66 0.49
CA HIS A 64 2.78 4.10 0.37
C HIS A 64 1.44 4.61 0.95
N MET A 65 0.41 3.75 1.04
CA MET A 65 -0.87 4.06 1.66
C MET A 65 -0.87 3.85 3.18
N LEU A 66 0.17 3.24 3.77
CA LEU A 66 0.32 3.14 5.23
C LEU A 66 0.67 4.49 5.87
N SER A 67 1.26 5.40 5.10
CA SER A 67 1.77 6.69 5.56
C SER A 67 0.72 7.48 6.35
N GLY A 68 1.02 7.77 7.61
CA GLY A 68 0.20 8.59 8.49
C GLY A 68 -1.00 7.87 9.10
N HIS A 69 -1.20 6.59 8.79
CA HIS A 69 -2.22 5.77 9.46
C HIS A 69 -1.74 5.29 10.83
N ARG A 70 -2.70 5.00 11.72
CA ARG A 70 -2.43 4.34 12.99
C ARG A 70 -2.79 2.88 12.91
N LEU A 71 -2.04 2.04 13.61
CA LEU A 71 -2.42 0.64 13.82
C LEU A 71 -3.66 0.55 14.71
N ALA A 72 -4.65 -0.24 14.31
CA ALA A 72 -5.86 -0.53 15.08
C ALA A 72 -5.63 -1.66 16.10
N VAL A 73 -4.63 -2.51 15.86
CA VAL A 73 -4.27 -3.67 16.68
C VAL A 73 -2.76 -3.81 16.75
N ASP A 74 -2.26 -4.63 17.69
CA ASP A 74 -0.85 -5.02 17.71
C ASP A 74 -0.50 -5.84 16.46
N VAL A 75 0.72 -5.66 15.94
CA VAL A 75 1.25 -6.37 14.77
C VAL A 75 2.54 -7.08 15.16
N SER A 76 2.61 -8.38 14.87
CA SER A 76 3.76 -9.21 15.22
C SER A 76 4.93 -9.02 14.24
N PRO A 77 6.19 -9.25 14.67
CA PRO A 77 7.31 -9.33 13.74
C PRO A 77 7.04 -10.35 12.63
N GLY A 78 7.36 -9.99 11.39
CA GLY A 78 7.13 -10.80 10.20
C GLY A 78 5.72 -10.72 9.62
N GLU A 79 4.79 -10.01 10.24
CA GLU A 79 3.40 -9.94 9.79
C GLU A 79 3.17 -8.84 8.73
N LEU A 80 2.32 -9.10 7.74
CA LEU A 80 1.86 -8.07 6.80
C LEU A 80 0.84 -7.15 7.46
N ILE A 81 0.93 -5.86 7.14
CA ILE A 81 -0.04 -4.85 7.60
C ILE A 81 -1.21 -4.82 6.61
N THR A 82 -2.36 -5.30 7.08
CA THR A 82 -3.60 -5.46 6.32
C THR A 82 -4.61 -4.36 6.61
N TYR A 83 -5.64 -4.20 5.77
CA TYR A 83 -6.60 -3.09 5.88
C TYR A 83 -7.35 -3.07 7.22
N ASP A 84 -7.62 -4.22 7.82
CA ASP A 84 -8.23 -4.34 9.14
C ASP A 84 -7.30 -3.96 10.31
N LYS A 85 -5.99 -3.93 10.08
CA LYS A 85 -4.98 -3.55 11.07
C LYS A 85 -4.71 -2.07 11.13
N ILE A 86 -5.27 -1.27 10.22
CA ILE A 86 -5.11 0.18 10.22
C ILE A 86 -6.43 0.89 10.49
N VAL A 87 -6.34 2.03 11.18
CA VAL A 87 -7.48 2.95 11.29
C VAL A 87 -7.75 3.55 9.91
N PRO A 88 -8.98 3.43 9.36
CA PRO A 88 -9.32 3.99 8.07
C PRO A 88 -9.12 5.52 8.02
N PRO A 89 -8.88 6.11 6.84
CA PRO A 89 -8.72 7.55 6.71
C PRO A 89 -10.02 8.25 7.12
N GLN A 90 -9.92 9.27 7.99
CA GLN A 90 -11.06 10.02 8.52
C GLN A 90 -11.56 11.09 7.56
N GLN A 91 -10.76 11.42 6.54
CA GLN A 91 -11.08 12.40 5.50
C GLN A 91 -10.98 11.74 4.12
N PRO A 92 -11.70 12.25 3.11
CA PRO A 92 -11.57 11.78 1.74
C PRO A 92 -10.10 11.85 1.28
N SER A 93 -9.59 10.74 0.74
CA SER A 93 -8.22 10.66 0.24
C SER A 93 -8.23 10.34 -1.25
N ARG A 94 -7.67 11.25 -2.07
CA ARG A 94 -7.57 11.05 -3.52
C ARG A 94 -6.77 9.79 -3.87
N LEU A 95 -5.75 9.48 -3.07
CA LEU A 95 -4.95 8.27 -3.26
C LEU A 95 -5.78 7.00 -3.08
N TRP A 96 -6.63 6.95 -2.05
CA TRP A 96 -7.51 5.80 -1.81
C TRP A 96 -8.57 5.66 -2.91
N THR A 97 -9.12 6.78 -3.40
CA THR A 97 -10.03 6.76 -4.56
C THR A 97 -9.34 6.21 -5.81
N LEU A 98 -8.12 6.69 -6.11
CA LEU A 98 -7.35 6.20 -7.26
C LEU A 98 -6.99 4.72 -7.14
N ARG A 99 -6.70 4.23 -5.92
CA ARG A 99 -6.45 2.80 -5.69
C ARG A 99 -7.69 1.97 -6.00
N GLN A 100 -8.87 2.41 -5.59
CA GLN A 100 -10.12 1.74 -5.92
C GLN A 100 -10.36 1.73 -7.44
N GLU A 101 -10.19 2.87 -8.12
CA GLU A 101 -10.32 2.97 -9.58
C GLU A 101 -9.32 2.03 -10.32
N LEU A 102 -8.12 1.84 -9.76
CA LEU A 102 -7.10 0.92 -10.29
C LEU A 102 -7.56 -0.54 -10.16
N GLU A 103 -8.03 -0.94 -8.98
CA GLU A 103 -8.54 -2.29 -8.71
C GLU A 103 -9.70 -2.64 -9.65
N GLU A 104 -10.65 -1.71 -9.80
CA GLU A 104 -11.80 -1.86 -10.70
C GLU A 104 -11.38 -2.05 -12.17
N ARG A 105 -10.30 -1.39 -12.58
CA ARG A 105 -9.83 -1.41 -13.97
C ARG A 105 -8.96 -2.61 -14.31
N PHE A 106 -8.15 -3.10 -13.38
CA PHE A 106 -7.07 -4.05 -13.69
C PHE A 106 -7.12 -5.37 -12.90
N LEU A 107 -7.86 -5.44 -11.80
CA LEU A 107 -7.87 -6.62 -10.91
C LEU A 107 -9.21 -7.36 -10.88
N ILE A 108 -10.27 -6.79 -11.43
CA ILE A 108 -11.57 -7.49 -11.61
C ILE A 108 -11.52 -8.50 -12.78
N ALA A 109 -10.40 -8.63 -13.50
CA ALA A 109 -10.32 -9.43 -14.73
C ALA A 109 -10.03 -10.94 -14.56
N GLU A 110 -9.80 -11.46 -13.36
CA GLU A 110 -9.58 -12.91 -13.15
C GLU A 110 -10.35 -13.42 -11.91
N CYS A 111 -11.63 -13.73 -12.09
CA CYS A 111 -12.44 -14.58 -11.22
C CYS A 111 -13.15 -15.63 -12.06
#